data_AF-A0A932ZGV0-F1
#
_entry.id   AF-A0A932ZGV0-F1
#
_cell.length_a   1.000
_cell.length_b   1.000
_cell.length_c   1.000
_cell.angle_alpha   90.00
_cell.angle_beta   90.00
_cell.angle_gamma   90.00
#
_symmetry.space_group_name_H-M   'P 1'
#
loop_
_entity.id
_entity.type
_entity.pdbx_description
1 polymer ?
#
loop_
_entity_poly.entity_id
_entity_poly.type
_entity_poly.pdbx_seq_one_letter_code
_entity_poly.pdbx_strand_id
1 'polypeptide(L)' 'MDVLIAERCLNHSLGGLVAVYDKHDYLTERRKALELWSAKIAALEKGEAFNVVPFKRAANE' A
#
# COMPACT_ATOMS: atom_id res chain seq x y z
N MET A 1 -2.95 -8.47 -5.65
CA MET A 1 -3.59 -7.16 -5.49
C MET A 1 -3.72 -6.60 -6.89
N ASP A 2 -4.90 -6.10 -7.26
CA ASP A 2 -5.17 -5.64 -8.63
C ASP A 2 -4.32 -4.42 -8.95
N VAL A 3 -3.65 -4.43 -10.11
CA VAL A 3 -2.79 -3.33 -10.54
C VAL A 3 -3.58 -2.02 -10.62
N LEU A 4 -4.82 -2.03 -11.13
CA LEU A 4 -5.60 -0.81 -11.28
C LEU A 4 -5.94 -0.17 -9.94
N ILE A 5 -6.25 -1.00 -8.94
CA ILE A 5 -6.49 -0.53 -7.57
C ILE A 5 -5.18 0.05 -6.99
N ALA A 6 -4.04 -0.61 -7.21
CA ALA A 6 -2.74 -0.12 -6.76
C ALA A 6 -2.38 1.24 -7.40
N GLU A 7 -2.49 1.36 -8.72
CA GLU A 7 -2.23 2.60 -9.46
C GLU A 7 -3.14 3.74 -8.95
N ARG A 8 -4.43 3.46 -8.70
CA ARG A 8 -5.37 4.45 -8.14
C ARG A 8 -5.09 4.79 -6.67
N CYS A 9 -4.61 3.85 -5.87
CA CYS A 9 -4.15 4.11 -4.50
C CYS A 9 -2.92 5.03 -4.49
N LEU A 10 -2.02 4.85 -5.46
CA LEU A 10 -0.80 5.65 -5.61
C LEU A 10 -1.03 6.97 -6.38
N ASN A 11 -2.26 7.20 -6.87
CA ASN A 11 -2.62 8.34 -7.71
C ASN A 11 -1.77 8.47 -8.99
N HIS A 12 -1.37 7.34 -9.56
CA HIS A 12 -0.64 7.31 -10.82
C HIS A 12 -1.56 7.63 -12.00
N SER A 13 -1.00 8.27 -13.03
CA SER A 13 -1.69 8.45 -14.31
C SER A 13 -1.85 7.11 -15.01
N LEU A 14 -3.06 6.76 -15.41
CA LEU A 14 -3.31 5.59 -16.25
C LEU A 14 -2.93 5.89 -17.70
N GLY A 15 -2.38 4.89 -18.40
CA GLY A 15 -1.99 4.99 -19.80
C GLY A 15 -2.84 4.12 -20.73
N GLY A 16 -2.78 4.43 -22.03
CA GLY A 16 -3.35 3.59 -23.09
C GLY A 16 -4.88 3.40 -23.00
N LEU A 17 -5.35 2.23 -23.42
CA LEU A 17 -6.78 1.90 -23.45
C LEU A 17 -7.44 1.97 -22.07
N VAL A 18 -6.68 1.67 -21.01
CA VAL A 18 -7.16 1.71 -19.63
C VAL A 18 -7.61 3.13 -19.26
N ALA A 19 -6.84 4.15 -19.65
CA ALA A 19 -7.20 5.55 -19.38
C ALA A 19 -8.50 5.98 -20.10
N VAL A 20 -8.81 5.35 -21.23
CA VAL A 20 -9.99 5.65 -22.05
C VAL A 20 -11.22 4.92 -21.52
N TYR A 21 -11.10 3.62 -21.23
CA TYR A 21 -12.24 2.74 -20.97
C TYR A 21 -12.48 2.46 -19.49
N ASP A 22 -11.44 2.43 -18.66
CA ASP A 22 -11.63 2.19 -17.23
C ASP A 22 -11.95 3.51 -16.50
N LYS A 23 -13.25 3.77 -16.42
CA LYS A 23 -13.82 4.91 -15.71
C LYS A 23 -14.12 4.61 -14.24
N HIS A 24 -13.88 3.39 -13.78
CA HIS A 24 -14.17 3.02 -12.40
C HIS A 24 -13.12 3.62 -11.45
N ASP A 25 -13.58 4.08 -10.29
CA ASP A 25 -12.74 4.72 -9.29
C ASP A 25 -12.26 3.77 -8.20
N TYR A 26 -12.80 2.54 -8.16
CA TYR A 26 -12.51 1.46 -7.23
C TYR A 26 -12.52 1.92 -5.76
N LEU A 27 -13.42 2.82 -5.38
CA LEU A 27 -13.36 3.48 -4.08
C LEU A 27 -13.43 2.48 -2.90
N THR A 28 -14.27 1.45 -3.02
CA THR A 28 -14.46 0.42 -1.97
C THR A 28 -13.19 -0.40 -1.78
N GLU A 29 -12.58 -0.83 -2.88
CA GLU A 29 -11.38 -1.65 -2.90
C GLU A 29 -10.15 -0.86 -2.47
N ARG A 30 -10.04 0.40 -2.91
CA ARG A 30 -8.99 1.33 -2.47
C ARG A 30 -9.07 1.57 -0.98
N ARG A 31 -10.26 1.80 -0.44
CA ARG A 31 -10.47 1.93 1.01
C ARG A 31 -9.97 0.69 1.74
N LYS A 32 -10.42 -0.50 1.35
CA LYS A 32 -9.99 -1.77 1.95
C LYS A 32 -8.46 -1.96 1.87
N ALA A 33 -7.85 -1.66 0.72
CA ALA A 33 -6.41 -1.79 0.55
C ALA A 33 -5.62 -0.84 1.47
N LEU A 34 -6.06 0.41 1.57
CA LEU A 34 -5.43 1.42 2.43
C LEU A 34 -5.63 1.13 3.91
N GLU A 35 -6.79 0.58 4.31
CA GLU A 35 -7.06 0.11 5.68
C GLU A 35 -6.11 -1.01 6.08
N LEU A 36 -5.93 -2.03 5.23
CA LEU A 36 -4.98 -3.12 5.47
C LEU A 36 -3.53 -2.61 5.57
N TRP A 37 -3.16 -1.66 4.72
CA TRP A 37 -1.84 -1.04 4.75
C TRP A 37 -1.61 -0.24 6.03
N SER A 38 -2.59 0.57 6.43
CA SER A 38 -2.58 1.34 7.67
C SER A 38 -2.44 0.43 8.90
N ALA A 39 -3.23 -0.64 8.96
CA ALA A 39 -3.15 -1.63 10.04
C ALA A 39 -1.75 -2.28 10.12
N LYS A 40 -1.14 -2.59 8.97
CA LYS A 40 0.22 -3.14 8.92
C LYS A 40 1.24 -2.15 9.49
N ILE A 41 1.19 -0.87 9.09
CA ILE A 41 2.11 0.16 9.61
C ILE A 41 1.94 0.27 11.13
N ALA A 42 0.70 0.39 11.62
CA ALA A 42 0.42 0.51 13.05
C ALA A 42 0.94 -0.69 13.86
N ALA A 43 0.85 -1.90 13.32
CA ALA A 43 1.38 -3.09 13.98
C ALA A 43 2.92 -3.09 14.03
N LEU A 44 3.58 -2.68 12.94
CA LEU A 44 5.03 -2.55 12.88
C LEU A 44 5.55 -1.47 13.85
N GLU A 45 4.85 -0.34 13.98
CA GLU A 45 5.20 0.73 14.94
C GLU A 45 5.12 0.24 16.40
N LYS A 46 4.17 -0.64 16.71
CA LYS A 46 4.04 -1.25 18.04
C LYS A 46 5.06 -2.36 18.32
N GLY A 47 5.83 -2.78 17.31
CA GLY A 47 6.76 -3.90 17.42
C GLY A 47 6.09 -5.27 17.46
N GLU A 48 4.88 -5.41 16.90
CA GLU A 48 4.22 -6.71 16.77
C GLU A 48 5.06 -7.65 15.88
N ALA A 49 5.06 -8.95 16.21
CA ALA A 49 5.85 -9.93 15.49
C ALA A 49 5.31 -10.13 14.07
N PHE A 50 6.10 -9.72 13.09
CA PHE A 50 5.88 -9.97 11.66
C PHE A 50 7.09 -10.68 11.06
N ASN A 51 7.05 -10.96 9.76
CA ASN A 51 8.17 -11.47 8.98
C ASN A 51 9.31 -10.43 8.78
N VAL A 52 9.41 -9.42 9.63
CA VAL A 52 10.40 -8.34 9.55
C VAL A 52 11.35 -8.47 10.73
N VAL A 53 12.64 -8.58 10.46
CA VAL A 53 13.68 -8.66 11.51
C VAL A 53 14.19 -7.24 11.78
N PRO A 54 14.10 -6.71 13.01
CA PRO A 54 14.62 -5.39 13.32
C PRO A 54 16.15 -5.36 13.15
N PHE A 55 16.66 -4.33 12.47
CA PHE A 55 18.10 -4.12 12.37
C PHE A 55 18.66 -3.69 13.73
N LYS A 56 19.77 -4.30 14.15
CA LYS A 56 20.51 -3.82 15.32
C LYS A 56 21.03 -2.42 15.01
N ARG A 57 20.81 -1.48 15.93
CA ARG A 57 21.37 -0.13 15.84
C ARG A 57 22.90 -0.26 15.88
N ALA A 58 23.60 0.35 14.92
CA ALA A 58 25.06 0.39 14.95
C ALA A 58 25.51 1.08 16.24
N ALA A 59 26.41 0.45 16.99
CA ALA A 59 27.10 1.11 18.09
C ALA A 59 28.03 2.15 17.46
N ASN A 60 27.72 3.44 17.66
CA ASN A 60 28.67 4.48 17.35
C ASN A 60 29.67 4.54 18.52
N GLU A 61 30.96 4.33 18.24
CA GLU A 61 32.08 4.68 19.14
C GLU A 61 32.30 6.20 19.17
#